data_AF-A0A0Q4KIT4-F1
#
_entry.id   AF-A0A0Q4KIT4-F1
#
_cell.length_a   1.000
_cell.length_b   1.000
_cell.length_c   1.000
_cell.angle_alpha   90.00
_cell.angle_beta   90.00
_cell.angle_gamma   90.00
#
_symmetry.space_group_name_H-M   'P 1'
#
loop_
_entity.id
_entity.type
_entity.pdbx_description
1 polymer ?
#
loop_
_entity_poly.entity_id
_entity_poly.type
_entity_poly.pdbx_seq_one_letter_code
_entity_poly.pdbx_strand_id
1 'polypeptide(L)'
;MKSLVSLVLILSAPVTAQEPPPGDGPRGSSQIAAGEARFDVVGRADVAQMPGIFVIARGLPAGGYAEVTALDTGRTIVANVADGEVAEGRVAMLSVDAAAVLGGATGGVRVRRVVALAQDIAQLRAGRAGEPRPDAPPALLAALRKKLPATPVPATPPASERKSAATSRKPAAVRPASAEPVVAPGAVVRSGYSVQVAAVSSADRAMTLARALGGAVIAGPPVWRVRLGPYPTLPAAERAKADAARRGYAGATIVRFP
;
A
#
# COMPACT_ATOMS: atom_id res chain seq x y z
N MET A 1 -18.54 -68.48 49.77
CA MET A 1 -17.73 -67.29 50.11
C MET A 1 -16.26 -67.69 50.19
N LYS A 2 -15.49 -67.36 49.15
CA LYS A 2 -14.01 -67.34 49.12
C LYS A 2 -13.61 -66.76 47.75
N SER A 3 -13.24 -65.48 47.75
CA SER A 3 -12.66 -64.78 46.60
C SER A 3 -11.33 -65.40 46.21
N LEU A 4 -11.07 -65.55 44.91
CA LEU A 4 -9.70 -65.52 44.39
C LEU A 4 -9.63 -64.46 43.29
N VAL A 5 -8.62 -63.61 43.49
CA VAL A 5 -8.36 -62.34 42.83
C VAL A 5 -7.71 -62.59 41.47
N SER A 6 -8.27 -62.00 40.41
CA SER A 6 -7.59 -61.90 39.11
C SER A 6 -6.46 -60.87 39.18
N LEU A 7 -5.24 -61.35 38.96
CA LEU A 7 -4.04 -60.55 38.77
C LEU A 7 -4.07 -59.97 37.35
N VAL A 8 -4.38 -58.68 37.21
CA VAL A 8 -4.24 -57.94 35.94
C VAL A 8 -2.83 -57.36 35.86
N LEU A 9 -2.04 -57.87 34.92
CA LEU A 9 -0.73 -57.34 34.56
C LEU A 9 -0.93 -56.09 33.69
N ILE A 10 -0.71 -54.89 34.23
CA ILE A 10 -0.76 -53.64 33.47
C ILE A 10 0.63 -53.40 32.86
N LEU A 11 0.76 -53.60 31.55
CA LEU A 11 1.92 -53.11 30.79
C LEU A 11 1.91 -51.59 30.81
N SER A 12 2.88 -50.98 31.50
CA SER A 12 3.17 -49.55 31.37
C SER A 12 3.92 -49.31 30.07
N ALA A 13 3.29 -48.63 29.11
CA ALA A 13 4.00 -48.04 27.98
C ALA A 13 4.72 -46.76 28.45
N PRO A 14 5.94 -46.48 27.97
CA PRO A 14 6.61 -45.21 28.28
C PRO A 14 5.84 -44.09 27.58
N VAL A 15 5.32 -43.14 28.37
CA VAL A 15 4.82 -41.88 27.85
C VAL A 15 6.04 -41.14 27.30
N THR A 16 6.15 -41.05 25.98
CA THR A 16 7.04 -40.08 25.35
C THR A 16 6.48 -38.72 25.70
N ALA A 17 7.18 -37.98 26.57
CA ALA A 17 6.87 -36.59 26.86
C ALA A 17 6.94 -35.83 25.52
N GLN A 18 5.79 -35.51 24.96
CA GLN A 18 5.69 -34.68 23.78
C GLN A 18 6.02 -33.26 24.21
N GLU A 19 7.19 -32.79 23.80
CA GLU A 19 7.66 -31.42 24.02
C GLU A 19 6.57 -30.46 23.53
N PRO A 20 6.11 -29.50 24.36
CA PRO A 20 5.11 -28.53 23.93
C PRO A 20 5.69 -27.76 22.73
N PRO A 21 4.89 -27.55 21.66
CA PRO A 21 5.36 -26.75 20.54
C PRO A 21 5.81 -25.38 21.08
N PRO A 22 6.93 -24.82 20.58
CA PRO A 22 7.44 -23.55 21.07
C PRO A 22 6.31 -22.53 21.01
N GLY A 23 5.93 -22.02 22.18
CA GLY A 23 4.90 -21.02 22.30
C GLY A 23 5.30 -19.79 21.52
N ASP A 24 4.49 -19.42 20.53
CA ASP A 24 4.56 -18.11 19.92
C ASP A 24 4.42 -17.10 21.06
N GLY A 25 5.54 -16.46 21.42
CA GLY A 25 5.58 -15.41 22.43
C GLY A 25 4.56 -14.31 22.12
N PRO A 26 4.29 -13.39 23.06
CA PRO A 26 3.24 -12.38 22.90
C PRO A 26 3.41 -11.64 21.57
N ARG A 27 2.54 -11.98 20.61
CA ARG A 27 2.50 -11.33 19.31
C ARG A 27 1.84 -9.97 19.51
N GLY A 28 2.56 -8.89 19.21
CA GLY A 28 1.94 -7.59 19.12
C GLY A 28 0.78 -7.64 18.12
N SER A 29 -0.34 -6.99 18.43
CA SER A 29 -1.56 -6.92 17.61
C SER A 29 -1.40 -6.33 16.20
N SER A 30 -0.15 -6.07 15.80
CA SER A 30 0.28 -5.61 14.48
C SER A 30 0.83 -6.72 13.58
N GLN A 31 1.07 -7.93 14.10
CA GLN A 31 1.58 -9.04 13.30
C GLN A 31 0.41 -9.79 12.65
N ILE A 32 0.26 -9.58 11.35
CA ILE A 32 -0.67 -10.29 10.48
C ILE A 32 0.01 -11.61 10.05
N ALA A 33 -0.75 -12.70 9.95
CA ALA A 33 -0.25 -13.95 9.37
C ALA A 33 0.24 -13.72 7.93
N ALA A 34 1.34 -14.38 7.55
CA ALA A 34 1.86 -14.30 6.19
C ALA A 34 0.79 -14.78 5.18
N GLY A 35 0.24 -13.85 4.39
CA GLY A 35 -0.75 -14.13 3.34
C GLY A 35 -2.07 -13.35 3.45
N GLU A 36 -2.38 -12.73 4.58
CA GLU A 36 -3.60 -11.92 4.72
C GLU A 36 -3.38 -10.50 4.19
N ALA A 37 -3.81 -10.26 2.95
CA ALA A 37 -3.75 -8.94 2.33
C ALA A 37 -4.76 -7.99 2.98
N ARG A 38 -4.27 -7.07 3.82
CA ARG A 38 -5.09 -5.98 4.37
C ARG A 38 -5.33 -4.94 3.28
N PHE A 39 -6.52 -4.96 2.69
CA PHE A 39 -6.93 -3.90 1.78
C PHE A 39 -7.22 -2.63 2.60
N ASP A 40 -6.45 -1.57 2.34
CA ASP A 40 -6.60 -0.25 2.96
C ASP A 40 -6.06 0.81 1.99
N VAL A 41 -6.96 1.54 1.34
CA VAL A 41 -6.62 2.54 0.32
C VAL A 41 -7.21 3.89 0.68
N VAL A 42 -6.49 4.95 0.30
CA VAL A 42 -6.93 6.33 0.45
C VAL A 42 -6.91 6.98 -0.92
N GLY A 43 -7.98 7.68 -1.26
CA GLY A 43 -8.08 8.32 -2.56
C GLY A 43 -9.39 9.07 -2.74
N ARG A 44 -9.67 9.50 -3.97
CA ARG A 44 -10.95 10.15 -4.28
C ARG A 44 -12.02 9.11 -4.57
N ALA A 45 -13.22 9.34 -4.03
CA ALA A 45 -14.42 8.61 -4.44
C ALA A 45 -15.24 9.45 -5.41
N ASP A 46 -16.20 8.81 -6.05
CA ASP A 46 -17.35 9.48 -6.66
C ASP A 46 -18.62 8.72 -6.29
N VAL A 47 -19.77 9.26 -6.66
CA VAL A 47 -21.07 8.65 -6.39
C VAL A 47 -21.59 7.89 -7.61
N ALA A 48 -22.07 6.67 -7.41
CA ALA A 48 -22.76 5.85 -8.40
C ALA A 48 -24.25 5.72 -8.08
N GLN A 49 -25.06 5.72 -9.13
CA GLN A 49 -26.51 5.49 -9.06
C GLN A 49 -26.79 4.00 -8.80
N MET A 50 -26.69 3.58 -7.54
CA MET A 50 -27.03 2.24 -7.10
C MET A 50 -27.76 2.30 -5.75
N PRO A 51 -28.79 1.46 -5.52
CA PRO A 51 -29.58 1.49 -4.29
C PRO A 51 -28.86 0.78 -3.14
N GLY A 52 -29.18 1.17 -1.91
CA GLY A 52 -28.65 0.57 -0.69
C GLY A 52 -27.25 1.07 -0.35
N ILE A 53 -26.65 0.54 0.72
CA ILE A 53 -25.34 0.99 1.21
C ILE A 53 -24.23 0.13 0.58
N PHE A 54 -23.65 0.62 -0.53
CA PHE A 54 -22.65 -0.08 -1.31
C PHE A 54 -21.42 0.77 -1.61
N VAL A 55 -20.31 0.07 -1.83
CA VAL A 55 -19.07 0.61 -2.38
C VAL A 55 -18.53 -0.34 -3.45
N ILE A 56 -18.12 0.21 -4.59
CA ILE A 56 -17.29 -0.47 -5.59
C ILE A 56 -15.86 0.04 -5.38
N ALA A 57 -14.88 -0.84 -5.27
CA ALA A 57 -13.49 -0.42 -5.07
C ALA A 57 -12.50 -1.37 -5.73
N ARG A 58 -11.48 -0.82 -6.39
CA ARG A 58 -10.48 -1.61 -7.14
C ARG A 58 -9.69 -2.48 -6.18
N GLY A 59 -9.71 -3.80 -6.38
CA GLY A 59 -8.95 -4.76 -5.58
C GLY A 59 -9.66 -5.25 -4.31
N LEU A 60 -10.92 -4.86 -4.09
CA LEU A 60 -11.80 -5.50 -3.11
C LEU A 60 -12.70 -6.52 -3.82
N PRO A 61 -12.78 -7.78 -3.34
CA PRO A 61 -13.71 -8.76 -3.91
C PRO A 61 -15.15 -8.41 -3.55
N ALA A 62 -16.03 -8.48 -4.56
CA ALA A 62 -17.47 -8.32 -4.37
C ALA A 62 -18.03 -9.36 -3.39
N GLY A 63 -19.13 -9.01 -2.72
CA GLY A 63 -19.77 -9.84 -1.68
C GLY A 63 -19.09 -9.77 -0.30
N GLY A 64 -18.00 -8.99 -0.18
CA GLY A 64 -17.38 -8.65 1.10
C GLY A 64 -17.96 -7.37 1.72
N TYR A 65 -17.29 -6.88 2.77
CA TYR A 65 -17.63 -5.63 3.45
C TYR A 65 -16.41 -4.72 3.53
N ALA A 66 -16.67 -3.42 3.47
CA ALA A 66 -15.66 -2.40 3.63
C ALA A 66 -16.09 -1.35 4.65
N GLU A 67 -15.14 -0.94 5.47
CA GLU A 67 -15.21 0.28 6.26
C GLU A 67 -14.81 1.45 5.37
N VAL A 68 -15.73 2.40 5.20
CA VAL A 68 -15.51 3.62 4.40
C VAL A 68 -15.51 4.80 5.35
N THR A 69 -14.44 5.59 5.35
CA THR A 69 -14.34 6.84 6.10
C THR A 69 -14.28 8.01 5.13
N ALA A 70 -15.22 8.94 5.25
CA ALA A 70 -15.17 10.21 4.54
C ALA A 70 -14.13 11.11 5.20
N LEU A 71 -13.13 11.55 4.44
CA LEU A 71 -12.03 12.32 5.01
C LEU A 71 -12.43 13.75 5.31
N ASP A 72 -13.49 14.28 4.72
CA ASP A 72 -13.94 15.66 4.94
C ASP A 72 -14.70 15.77 6.26
N THR A 73 -15.65 14.84 6.51
CA THR A 73 -16.51 14.82 7.70
C THR A 73 -15.92 14.00 8.85
N GLY A 74 -15.03 13.06 8.57
CA GLY A 74 -14.56 12.07 9.54
C GLY A 74 -15.51 10.90 9.75
N ARG A 75 -16.70 10.92 9.14
CA ARG A 75 -17.73 9.91 9.35
C ARG A 75 -17.33 8.58 8.74
N THR A 76 -17.64 7.50 9.44
CA THR A 76 -17.30 6.13 9.04
C THR A 76 -18.54 5.25 8.97
N ILE A 77 -18.63 4.43 7.92
CA ILE A 77 -19.71 3.44 7.73
C ILE A 77 -19.15 2.07 7.36
N VAL A 78 -19.96 1.03 7.51
CA VAL A 78 -19.77 -0.24 6.78
C VAL A 78 -20.62 -0.19 5.52
N ALA A 79 -20.05 -0.65 4.40
CA ALA A 79 -20.76 -0.83 3.15
C ALA A 79 -20.54 -2.24 2.58
N ASN A 80 -21.53 -2.74 1.84
CA ASN A 80 -21.36 -3.93 1.01
C ASN A 80 -20.41 -3.63 -0.14
N VAL A 81 -19.49 -4.55 -0.43
CA VAL A 81 -18.65 -4.44 -1.63
C VAL A 81 -19.45 -4.98 -2.82
N ALA A 82 -19.77 -4.10 -3.76
CA ALA A 82 -20.38 -4.48 -5.02
C ALA A 82 -19.31 -4.75 -6.08
N ASP A 83 -19.68 -5.54 -7.07
CA ASP A 83 -18.92 -5.61 -8.32
C ASP A 83 -19.19 -4.36 -9.17
N GLY A 84 -18.21 -3.99 -9.98
CA GLY A 84 -18.36 -2.88 -10.91
C GLY A 84 -17.08 -2.14 -11.22
N GLU A 85 -17.20 -1.16 -12.13
CA GLU A 85 -16.07 -0.34 -12.54
C GLU A 85 -15.87 0.84 -11.60
N VAL A 86 -14.61 1.16 -11.31
CA VAL A 86 -14.23 2.40 -10.63
C VAL A 86 -13.70 3.37 -11.68
N ALA A 87 -14.33 4.56 -11.73
CA ALA A 87 -13.95 5.64 -12.63
C ALA A 87 -12.46 5.99 -12.55
N GLU A 88 -11.91 6.50 -13.64
CA GLU A 88 -10.51 6.88 -13.71
C GLU A 88 -10.16 7.95 -12.65
N GLY A 89 -9.00 7.78 -12.00
CA GLY A 89 -8.56 8.65 -10.92
C GLY A 89 -9.37 8.54 -9.63
N ARG A 90 -10.33 7.60 -9.54
CA ARG A 90 -11.04 7.25 -8.32
C ARG A 90 -10.51 5.93 -7.74
N VAL A 91 -10.65 5.79 -6.43
CA VAL A 91 -10.37 4.52 -5.72
C VAL A 91 -11.66 3.76 -5.39
N ALA A 92 -12.79 4.47 -5.36
CA ALA A 92 -14.08 3.89 -5.05
C ALA A 92 -15.25 4.63 -5.72
N MET A 93 -16.35 3.93 -5.92
CA MET A 93 -17.67 4.48 -6.26
C MET A 93 -18.60 4.16 -5.10
N LEU A 94 -19.23 5.16 -4.52
CA LEU A 94 -20.16 5.00 -3.39
C LEU A 94 -21.59 5.07 -3.90
N SER A 95 -22.47 4.24 -3.36
CA SER A 95 -23.90 4.42 -3.61
C SER A 95 -24.39 5.78 -3.13
N VAL A 96 -25.50 6.25 -3.70
CA VAL A 96 -26.13 7.51 -3.27
C VAL A 96 -26.46 7.46 -1.78
N ASP A 97 -27.01 6.35 -1.30
CA ASP A 97 -27.37 6.16 0.10
C ASP A 97 -26.11 6.12 1.00
N ALA A 98 -25.02 5.46 0.57
CA ALA A 98 -23.76 5.44 1.33
C ALA A 98 -23.14 6.84 1.43
N ALA A 99 -23.14 7.60 0.33
CA ALA A 99 -22.67 8.97 0.30
C ALA A 99 -23.52 9.88 1.20
N ALA A 100 -24.84 9.70 1.21
CA ALA A 100 -25.75 10.44 2.08
C ALA A 100 -25.45 10.19 3.57
N VAL A 101 -25.26 8.92 3.98
CA VAL A 101 -24.92 8.59 5.37
C VAL A 101 -23.58 9.21 5.77
N LEU A 102 -22.59 9.22 4.87
CA LEU A 102 -21.27 9.84 5.08
C LEU A 102 -21.30 11.38 5.17
N GLY A 103 -22.43 12.02 4.83
CA GLY A 103 -22.61 13.48 4.90
C GLY A 103 -22.54 14.21 3.56
N GLY A 104 -22.64 13.51 2.42
CA GLY A 104 -22.78 14.12 1.09
C GLY A 104 -21.59 13.92 0.14
N ALA A 105 -21.62 14.65 -0.99
CA ALA A 105 -20.75 14.50 -2.18
C ALA A 105 -19.30 14.15 -1.84
N THR A 106 -18.83 12.99 -2.29
CA THR A 106 -17.63 12.39 -1.71
C THR A 106 -16.35 12.79 -2.46
N GLY A 107 -15.53 13.58 -1.77
CA GLY A 107 -14.17 13.91 -2.13
C GLY A 107 -13.20 12.80 -1.72
N GLY A 108 -12.40 13.03 -0.69
CA GLY A 108 -11.42 12.07 -0.20
C GLY A 108 -12.05 10.99 0.70
N VAL A 109 -11.71 9.72 0.48
CA VAL A 109 -12.14 8.59 1.32
C VAL A 109 -10.97 7.70 1.69
N ARG A 110 -11.11 6.99 2.82
CA ARG A 110 -10.35 5.77 3.14
C ARG A 110 -11.28 4.57 3.02
N VAL A 111 -10.86 3.54 2.30
CA VAL A 111 -11.61 2.29 2.14
C VAL A 111 -10.77 1.15 2.67
N ARG A 112 -11.28 0.45 3.68
CA ARG A 112 -10.60 -0.67 4.34
C ARG A 112 -11.48 -1.92 4.30
N ARG A 113 -10.93 -3.08 3.92
CA ARG A 113 -11.64 -4.36 4.05
C ARG A 113 -11.84 -4.70 5.52
N VAL A 114 -13.06 -5.13 5.87
CA VAL A 114 -13.41 -5.56 7.22
C VAL A 114 -14.28 -6.81 7.20
N VAL A 115 -14.34 -7.49 8.34
CA VAL A 115 -15.42 -8.43 8.65
C VAL A 115 -16.51 -7.62 9.35
N ALA A 116 -17.73 -7.63 8.80
CA ALA A 116 -18.86 -6.91 9.37
C ALA A 116 -19.49 -7.70 10.53
N LEU A 117 -20.07 -6.98 11.51
CA LEU A 117 -20.81 -7.60 12.60
C LEU A 117 -22.17 -8.13 12.09
N ALA A 118 -22.74 -9.12 12.76
CA ALA A 118 -24.02 -9.72 12.36
C ALA A 118 -25.16 -8.68 12.25
N GLN A 119 -25.16 -7.68 13.13
CA GLN A 119 -26.14 -6.58 13.10
C GLN A 119 -25.94 -5.67 11.87
N ASP A 120 -24.69 -5.29 11.55
CA ASP A 120 -24.37 -4.54 10.33
C ASP A 120 -24.80 -5.32 9.08
N ILE A 121 -24.51 -6.62 9.03
CA ILE A 121 -24.91 -7.50 7.93
C ILE A 121 -26.43 -7.49 7.76
N ALA A 122 -27.20 -7.59 8.85
CA ALA A 122 -28.66 -7.57 8.81
C ALA A 122 -29.21 -6.23 8.30
N GLN A 123 -28.66 -5.10 8.75
CA GLN A 123 -29.07 -3.78 8.27
C GLN A 123 -28.72 -3.57 6.80
N LEU A 124 -27.50 -3.92 6.40
CA LEU A 124 -27.02 -3.81 5.03
C LEU A 124 -27.86 -4.65 4.06
N ARG A 125 -28.29 -5.86 4.46
CA ARG A 125 -29.23 -6.70 3.69
C ARG A 125 -30.62 -6.07 3.56
N ALA A 126 -31.04 -5.29 4.55
CA ALA A 126 -32.28 -4.51 4.49
C ALA A 126 -32.12 -3.16 3.77
N GLY A 127 -30.96 -2.89 3.15
CA GLY A 127 -30.65 -1.63 2.48
C GLY A 127 -30.42 -0.44 3.42
N ARG A 128 -30.28 -0.69 4.73
CA ARG A 128 -30.09 0.34 5.75
C ARG A 128 -28.62 0.46 6.15
N ALA A 129 -28.26 1.63 6.70
CA ALA A 129 -26.96 1.83 7.32
C ALA A 129 -26.79 0.90 8.53
N GLY A 130 -25.57 0.38 8.70
CA GLY A 130 -25.17 -0.32 9.92
C GLY A 130 -25.09 0.61 11.13
N GLU A 131 -24.59 0.10 12.23
CA GLU A 131 -24.44 0.88 13.46
C GLU A 131 -23.50 2.09 13.24
N PRO A 132 -23.82 3.27 13.80
CA PRO A 132 -22.94 4.42 13.76
C PRO A 132 -21.57 4.07 14.34
N ARG A 133 -20.51 4.45 13.60
CA ARG A 133 -19.14 4.29 14.07
C ARG A 133 -18.63 5.61 14.64
N PRO A 134 -17.73 5.56 15.63
CA PRO A 134 -17.04 6.76 16.09
C PRO A 134 -16.37 7.47 14.92
N ASP A 135 -16.51 8.79 14.86
CA ASP A 135 -15.85 9.60 13.84
C ASP A 135 -14.32 9.48 13.96
N ALA A 136 -13.65 9.55 12.82
CA ALA A 136 -12.19 9.46 12.76
C ALA A 136 -11.53 10.66 13.48
N PRO A 137 -10.54 10.43 14.36
CA PRO A 137 -9.86 11.50 15.09
C PRO A 137 -9.20 12.53 14.15
N PRO A 138 -9.19 13.83 14.51
CA PRO A 138 -8.65 14.90 13.63
C PRO A 138 -7.20 14.68 13.18
N ALA A 139 -6.34 14.14 14.06
CA ALA A 139 -4.95 13.84 13.74
C ALA A 139 -4.82 12.76 12.64
N LEU A 140 -5.68 11.72 12.69
CA LEU A 140 -5.72 10.69 11.67
C LEU A 140 -6.21 11.28 10.34
N LEU A 141 -7.28 12.07 10.36
CA LEU A 141 -7.80 12.74 9.17
C LEU A 141 -6.75 13.64 8.51
N ALA A 142 -6.01 14.42 9.29
CA ALA A 142 -4.92 15.26 8.78
C ALA A 142 -3.83 14.42 8.09
N ALA A 143 -3.46 13.27 8.65
CA ALA A 143 -2.51 12.36 8.03
C ALA A 143 -3.05 11.68 6.75
N LEU A 144 -4.33 11.30 6.74
CA LEU A 144 -4.97 10.66 5.59
C LEU A 144 -5.19 11.64 4.43
N ARG A 145 -5.58 12.88 4.70
CA ARG A 145 -5.75 13.92 3.68
C ARG A 145 -4.44 14.22 2.93
N LYS A 146 -3.28 14.14 3.61
CA LYS A 146 -1.96 14.27 2.97
C LYS A 146 -1.64 13.13 1.98
N LYS A 147 -2.32 11.98 2.08
CA LYS A 147 -2.17 10.85 1.17
C LYS A 147 -3.07 10.94 -0.06
N LEU A 148 -4.01 11.89 -0.10
CA LEU A 148 -4.85 12.08 -1.28
C LEU A 148 -4.00 12.53 -2.46
N PRO A 149 -4.22 11.96 -3.66
CA PRO A 149 -3.58 12.47 -4.87
C PRO A 149 -4.00 13.94 -5.08
N ALA A 150 -3.02 14.77 -5.42
CA ALA A 150 -3.28 16.16 -5.79
C ALA A 150 -4.30 16.18 -6.95
N THR A 151 -5.35 17.00 -6.82
CA THR A 151 -6.24 17.27 -7.96
C THR A 151 -5.38 17.90 -9.05
N PRO A 152 -5.41 17.42 -10.30
CA PRO A 152 -4.96 18.24 -11.41
C PRO A 152 -5.86 19.47 -11.41
N VAL A 153 -5.34 20.61 -10.96
CA VAL A 153 -5.96 21.89 -11.26
C VAL A 153 -5.78 22.05 -12.77
N PRO A 154 -6.84 22.15 -13.60
CA PRO A 154 -6.64 22.53 -14.99
C PRO A 154 -5.85 23.84 -14.98
N ALA A 155 -4.64 23.80 -15.55
CA ALA A 155 -3.84 25.00 -15.69
C ALA A 155 -4.68 26.00 -16.47
N THR A 156 -5.14 27.04 -15.80
CA THR A 156 -5.55 28.26 -16.49
C THR A 156 -4.34 28.64 -17.35
N PRO A 157 -4.46 28.73 -18.68
CA PRO A 157 -3.33 29.12 -19.51
C PRO A 157 -2.85 30.48 -19.01
N PRO A 158 -1.58 30.63 -18.60
CA PRO A 158 -1.08 31.95 -18.26
C PRO A 158 -1.09 32.77 -19.56
N ALA A 159 -1.93 33.80 -19.56
CA ALA A 159 -1.92 34.83 -20.58
C ALA A 159 -0.48 35.34 -20.76
N SER A 160 -0.06 35.35 -22.02
CA SER A 160 1.26 35.82 -22.45
C SER A 160 1.47 37.28 -22.02
N GLU A 161 2.70 37.53 -21.56
CA GLU A 161 3.45 38.78 -21.61
C GLU A 161 2.98 40.00 -20.82
N ARG A 162 3.85 40.43 -19.90
CA ARG A 162 4.74 41.55 -20.23
C ARG A 162 6.04 41.56 -19.41
N LYS A 163 7.13 41.51 -20.19
CA LYS A 163 8.52 41.95 -19.92
C LYS A 163 8.78 42.65 -18.58
N SER A 164 9.74 42.11 -17.83
CA SER A 164 10.85 42.93 -17.34
C SER A 164 12.17 42.27 -17.73
N ALA A 165 12.78 42.81 -18.78
CA ALA A 165 14.22 42.77 -19.03
C ALA A 165 14.94 43.37 -17.80
N ALA A 166 16.20 43.14 -17.48
CA ALA A 166 17.25 42.25 -17.95
C ALA A 166 18.39 42.40 -16.94
N THR A 167 19.15 41.34 -16.67
CA THR A 167 20.63 41.45 -16.63
C THR A 167 21.21 40.10 -16.99
N SER A 168 21.64 40.03 -18.25
CA SER A 168 22.44 38.97 -18.81
C SER A 168 23.80 38.94 -18.10
N ARG A 169 24.16 37.79 -17.52
CA ARG A 169 25.57 37.38 -17.48
C ARG A 169 25.72 36.10 -18.28
N LYS A 170 26.57 36.25 -19.29
CA LYS A 170 26.94 35.34 -20.36
C LYS A 170 27.51 34.00 -19.84
N PRO A 171 27.39 32.90 -20.60
CA PRO A 171 27.67 31.54 -20.14
C PRO A 171 29.16 31.23 -20.21
N ALA A 172 29.72 30.70 -19.11
CA ALA A 172 30.96 29.96 -19.14
C ALA A 172 30.61 28.47 -19.11
N ALA A 173 30.75 27.83 -20.28
CA ALA A 173 30.71 26.39 -20.43
C ALA A 173 31.78 25.75 -19.54
N VAL A 174 31.36 24.94 -18.58
CA VAL A 174 32.20 23.85 -18.08
C VAL A 174 31.66 22.59 -18.72
N ARG A 175 32.33 22.21 -19.81
CA ARG A 175 32.21 20.90 -20.46
C ARG A 175 32.47 19.82 -19.40
N PRO A 176 31.75 18.68 -19.43
CA PRO A 176 31.84 17.66 -18.40
C PRO A 176 33.25 17.08 -18.36
N ALA A 177 33.91 17.15 -17.21
CA ALA A 177 35.02 16.27 -16.94
C ALA A 177 34.45 14.87 -16.76
N SER A 178 34.48 14.13 -17.86
CA SER A 178 34.57 12.67 -17.89
C SER A 178 35.55 12.24 -16.78
N ALA A 179 34.99 11.67 -15.72
CA ALA A 179 35.68 10.71 -14.88
C ALA A 179 35.03 9.36 -15.17
N GLU A 180 35.34 8.84 -16.34
CA GLU A 180 35.36 7.42 -16.63
C GLU A 180 36.76 7.10 -17.17
N PRO A 181 37.26 5.85 -17.11
CA PRO A 181 36.54 4.63 -16.77
C PRO A 181 37.32 3.64 -15.86
N VAL A 182 36.71 2.47 -15.68
CA VAL A 182 37.29 1.18 -15.28
C VAL A 182 37.14 0.82 -13.79
N VAL A 183 35.96 0.28 -13.46
CA VAL A 183 35.89 -1.18 -13.40
C VAL A 183 34.75 -1.66 -14.32
N ALA A 184 35.19 -2.15 -15.47
CA ALA A 184 34.62 -3.15 -16.37
C ALA A 184 33.10 -3.15 -16.68
N PRO A 185 32.73 -3.08 -17.97
CA PRO A 185 31.48 -3.69 -18.42
C PRO A 185 31.59 -5.20 -18.21
N GLY A 186 30.62 -5.82 -17.55
CA GLY A 186 30.50 -7.28 -17.55
C GLY A 186 31.08 -8.05 -16.36
N ALA A 187 31.10 -7.47 -15.15
CA ALA A 187 30.96 -8.35 -13.99
C ALA A 187 29.50 -8.80 -13.94
N VAL A 188 29.20 -9.96 -14.54
CA VAL A 188 28.04 -10.77 -14.15
C VAL A 188 28.30 -11.10 -12.68
N VAL A 189 27.91 -10.19 -11.79
CA VAL A 189 27.82 -10.44 -10.37
C VAL A 189 26.85 -11.62 -10.32
N ARG A 190 27.40 -12.82 -10.11
CA ARG A 190 26.61 -14.06 -10.17
C ARG A 190 25.63 -14.16 -9.02
N SER A 191 25.83 -13.35 -7.97
CA SER A 191 24.98 -13.15 -6.81
C SER A 191 25.38 -11.85 -6.13
N GLY A 192 24.42 -11.07 -5.63
CA GLY A 192 24.71 -9.76 -5.05
C GLY A 192 23.46 -9.06 -4.52
N TYR A 193 23.62 -7.78 -4.19
CA TYR A 193 22.55 -6.94 -3.65
C TYR A 193 22.21 -5.84 -4.64
N SER A 194 20.94 -5.51 -4.79
CA SER A 194 20.50 -4.29 -5.46
C SER A 194 19.57 -3.53 -4.55
N VAL A 195 19.51 -2.22 -4.70
CA VAL A 195 18.56 -1.40 -3.93
C VAL A 195 17.38 -1.06 -4.81
N GLN A 196 16.21 -1.64 -4.55
CA GLN A 196 14.98 -1.25 -5.20
C GLN A 196 14.46 0.04 -4.57
N VAL A 197 14.46 1.13 -5.34
CA VAL A 197 14.07 2.46 -4.87
C VAL A 197 12.59 2.75 -5.10
N ALA A 198 12.01 2.17 -6.16
CA ALA A 198 10.61 2.34 -6.48
C ALA A 198 10.07 1.18 -7.32
N ALA A 199 8.78 0.88 -7.17
CA ALA A 199 8.01 0.13 -8.14
C ALA A 199 6.90 1.07 -8.63
N VAL A 200 6.88 1.36 -9.93
CA VAL A 200 5.95 2.31 -10.54
C VAL A 200 5.19 1.65 -11.68
N SER A 201 3.96 2.09 -11.91
CA SER A 201 3.07 1.60 -12.97
C SER A 201 3.18 2.41 -14.26
N SER A 202 4.31 3.08 -14.53
CA SER A 202 4.60 3.73 -15.82
C SER A 202 6.06 3.54 -16.22
N ALA A 203 6.30 3.03 -17.43
CA ALA A 203 7.63 2.79 -17.99
C ALA A 203 8.44 4.08 -18.06
N ASP A 204 7.83 5.15 -18.61
CA ASP A 204 8.49 6.45 -18.77
C ASP A 204 8.89 7.06 -17.43
N ARG A 205 8.03 6.95 -16.42
CA ARG A 205 8.36 7.40 -15.06
C ARG A 205 9.45 6.54 -14.44
N ALA A 206 9.43 5.23 -14.65
CA ALA A 206 10.50 4.34 -14.19
C ALA A 206 11.83 4.67 -14.84
N MET A 207 11.83 4.94 -16.15
CA MET A 207 13.02 5.21 -16.94
C MET A 207 13.60 6.59 -16.61
N THR A 208 12.74 7.59 -16.42
CA THR A 208 13.15 8.93 -15.95
C THR A 208 13.80 8.84 -14.57
N LEU A 209 13.18 8.09 -13.66
CA LEU A 209 13.68 7.90 -12.30
C LEU A 209 15.00 7.11 -12.26
N ALA A 210 15.12 6.07 -13.08
CA ALA A 210 16.34 5.29 -13.23
C ALA A 210 17.51 6.16 -13.72
N ARG A 211 17.28 7.00 -14.73
CA ARG A 211 18.29 7.95 -15.22
C ARG A 211 18.70 8.97 -14.16
N ALA A 212 17.74 9.53 -13.43
CA ALA A 212 18.01 10.53 -12.39
C ALA A 212 18.82 9.96 -11.21
N LEU A 213 18.69 8.67 -10.94
CA LEU A 213 19.34 8.00 -9.81
C LEU A 213 20.55 7.14 -10.20
N GLY A 214 20.88 7.04 -11.49
CA GLY A 214 21.95 6.15 -11.97
C GLY A 214 21.61 4.67 -11.79
N GLY A 215 20.33 4.31 -11.87
CA GLY A 215 19.81 2.96 -11.73
C GLY A 215 19.36 2.32 -13.04
N ALA A 216 18.91 1.08 -12.95
CA ALA A 216 18.32 0.32 -14.04
C ALA A 216 16.82 0.07 -13.77
N VAL A 217 16.03 0.00 -14.84
CA VAL A 217 14.63 -0.44 -14.78
C VAL A 217 14.59 -1.93 -15.08
N ILE A 218 13.96 -2.69 -14.20
CA ILE A 218 13.58 -4.08 -14.44
C ILE A 218 12.10 -4.11 -14.77
N ALA A 219 11.77 -4.59 -15.97
CA ALA A 219 10.40 -4.83 -16.38
C ALA A 219 9.85 -6.07 -15.65
N GLY A 220 8.72 -5.92 -14.96
CA GLY A 220 8.04 -7.01 -14.26
C GLY A 220 6.54 -6.78 -14.22
N PRO A 221 5.77 -7.12 -15.27
CA PRO A 221 4.34 -6.83 -15.33
C PRO A 221 3.63 -7.28 -14.04
N PRO A 222 2.78 -6.42 -13.43
CA PRO A 222 2.25 -5.16 -13.95
C PRO A 222 3.06 -3.88 -13.57
N VAL A 223 4.28 -3.98 -13.05
CA VAL A 223 5.05 -2.81 -12.56
C VAL A 223 6.49 -2.74 -13.09
N TRP A 224 7.01 -1.53 -13.21
CA TRP A 224 8.41 -1.28 -13.52
C TRP A 224 9.18 -0.98 -12.24
N ARG A 225 10.20 -1.79 -11.95
CA ARG A 225 11.01 -1.68 -10.74
C ARG A 225 12.30 -0.94 -11.05
N VAL A 226 12.52 0.17 -10.37
CA VAL A 226 13.79 0.91 -10.47
C VAL A 226 14.74 0.39 -9.40
N ARG A 227 15.89 -0.12 -9.83
CA ARG A 227 16.95 -0.68 -8.97
C ARG A 227 18.25 0.08 -9.15
N LEU A 228 18.94 0.35 -8.05
CA LEU A 228 20.31 0.85 -8.04
C LEU A 228 21.28 -0.31 -7.90
N GLY A 229 22.33 -0.25 -8.71
CA GLY A 229 23.45 -1.18 -8.67
C GLY A 229 23.09 -2.62 -9.03
N PRO A 230 24.12 -3.36 -9.41
CA PRO A 230 24.50 -4.53 -8.64
C PRO A 230 25.61 -4.13 -7.65
N TYR A 231 25.38 -4.37 -6.36
CA TYR A 231 26.32 -4.17 -5.27
C TYR A 231 26.85 -5.53 -4.79
N PRO A 232 28.18 -5.72 -4.70
CA PRO A 232 28.76 -7.02 -4.34
C PRO A 232 28.61 -7.35 -2.84
N THR A 233 28.37 -6.36 -1.98
CA THR A 233 28.30 -6.53 -0.53
C THR A 233 27.11 -5.79 0.07
N LEU A 234 26.58 -6.31 1.18
CA LEU A 234 25.46 -5.70 1.90
C LEU A 234 25.78 -4.28 2.39
N PRO A 235 26.95 -3.99 2.99
CA PRO A 235 27.28 -2.63 3.41
C PRO A 235 27.34 -1.61 2.26
N ALA A 236 27.66 -2.04 1.04
CA ALA A 236 27.60 -1.17 -0.14
C ALA A 236 26.15 -0.86 -0.54
N ALA A 237 25.25 -1.85 -0.48
CA ALA A 237 23.83 -1.66 -0.73
C ALA A 237 23.15 -0.80 0.37
N GLU A 238 23.56 -0.92 1.63
CA GLU A 238 23.05 -0.10 2.72
C GLU A 238 23.42 1.38 2.57
N ARG A 239 24.67 1.67 2.17
CA ARG A 239 25.08 3.05 1.83
C ARG A 239 24.25 3.60 0.68
N ALA A 240 24.05 2.83 -0.39
CA ALA A 240 23.20 3.23 -1.50
C ALA A 240 21.73 3.45 -1.10
N LYS A 241 21.19 2.63 -0.19
CA LYS A 241 19.87 2.84 0.40
C LYS A 241 19.80 4.12 1.23
N ALA A 242 20.81 4.40 2.06
CA ALA A 242 20.87 5.63 2.83
C ALA A 242 20.95 6.87 1.93
N ASP A 243 21.70 6.79 0.84
CA ASP A 243 21.80 7.85 -0.17
C ASP A 243 20.47 8.07 -0.91
N ALA A 244 19.78 6.99 -1.27
CA ALA A 244 18.42 7.05 -1.81
C ALA A 244 17.45 7.68 -0.79
N ALA A 245 17.54 7.33 0.49
CA ALA A 245 16.72 7.90 1.54
C ALA A 245 16.94 9.41 1.71
N ARG A 246 18.20 9.88 1.66
CA ARG A 246 18.53 11.32 1.67
C ARG A 246 17.94 12.08 0.47
N ARG A 247 17.69 11.40 -0.63
CA ARG A 247 17.04 11.93 -1.85
C ARG A 247 15.51 11.82 -1.83
N GLY A 248 14.92 11.42 -0.70
CA GLY A 248 13.47 11.30 -0.54
C GLY A 248 12.92 9.88 -0.79
N TYR A 249 13.77 8.90 -1.08
CA TYR A 249 13.38 7.50 -1.32
C TYR A 249 13.59 6.64 -0.08
N ALA A 250 13.01 7.06 1.06
CA ALA A 250 13.16 6.36 2.34
C ALA A 250 12.58 4.94 2.35
N GLY A 251 11.69 4.62 1.41
CA GLY A 251 11.12 3.28 1.20
C GLY A 251 12.01 2.32 0.39
N ALA A 252 13.26 2.70 0.07
CA ALA A 252 14.16 1.85 -0.69
C ALA A 252 14.49 0.55 0.06
N THR A 253 14.45 -0.58 -0.66
CA THR A 253 14.62 -1.93 -0.10
C THR A 253 15.80 -2.64 -0.76
N ILE A 254 16.56 -3.40 0.02
CA ILE A 254 17.68 -4.19 -0.50
C ILE A 254 17.12 -5.54 -0.97
N VAL A 255 17.40 -5.89 -2.22
CA VAL A 255 16.98 -7.13 -2.88
C VAL A 255 18.24 -7.92 -3.20
N ARG A 256 18.33 -9.15 -2.70
CA ARG A 256 19.40 -10.08 -3.06
C ARG A 256 19.02 -10.79 -4.35
N PHE A 257 19.94 -10.87 -5.30
CA PHE A 257 19.81 -11.74 -6.46
C PHE A 257 20.76 -12.93 -6.32
N PRO A 258 20.29 -14.13 -6.69
CA PRO A 258 21.07 -15.36 -6.61
C PRO A 258 22.26 -15.31 -7.55
#